data_AF-A0A6J8DHF6-F1
#
_entry.id   AF-A0A6J8DHF6-F1
#
_cell.length_a   1.000
_cell.length_b   1.000
_cell.length_c   1.000
_cell.angle_alpha   90.00
_cell.angle_beta   90.00
_cell.angle_gamma   90.00
#
_symmetry.space_group_name_H-M   'P 1'
#
loop_
_entity.id
_entity.type
_entity.pdbx_description
1 polymer ?
#
loop_
_entity_poly.entity_id
_entity_poly.type
_entity_poly.pdbx_seq_one_letter_code
_entity_poly.pdbx_strand_id
1 'polypeptide(L)'
;MTLQQRIESENMTVLAKTLKSVNPDLRVRRSRLVDESVRPDSQRNVRSNRRREHNSHTDSYDRIAETHLRKDEVLIINGFKWFGHNRNGIHKNAKCGSGGVGFLNKDYLTEIFNIGILDLSFEGILWVYLYHRLSNFRFNICVCYLPPDHSTRQVDKELFLDTLLSPVYEFQNDGLFYICGDFNSRCGDEYDYIPGVDCINMRSVLGFTRNSY
;
A
#
# COMPACT_ATOMS: atom_id res chain seq x y z
N MET A 1 14.11 22.30 12.17
CA MET A 1 13.57 20.93 12.23
C MET A 1 12.61 20.88 13.40
N THR A 2 11.34 20.52 13.16
CA THR A 2 10.32 20.47 14.22
C THR A 2 10.51 19.22 15.09
N LEU A 3 9.92 19.21 16.30
CA LEU A 3 9.99 18.06 17.21
C LEU A 3 9.43 16.78 16.55
N GLN A 4 8.36 16.92 15.76
CA GLN A 4 7.76 15.86 14.95
C GLN A 4 8.76 15.24 13.96
N GLN A 5 9.48 16.10 13.20
CA GLN A 5 10.49 15.67 12.23
C GLN A 5 11.66 14.95 12.92
N ARG A 6 11.98 15.31 14.17
CA ARG A 6 13.02 14.64 14.95
C ARG A 6 12.61 13.23 15.36
N ILE A 7 11.38 13.08 15.88
CA ILE A 7 10.82 11.79 16.29
C ILE A 7 10.69 10.84 15.10
N GLU A 8 10.20 11.33 13.96
CA GLU A 8 10.14 10.56 12.71
C GLU A 8 11.52 10.12 12.24
N SER A 9 12.52 11.02 12.29
CA SER A 9 13.89 10.69 11.89
C SER A 9 14.54 9.64 12.82
N GLU A 10 14.24 9.69 14.12
CA GLU A 10 14.75 8.75 15.12
C GLU A 10 14.09 7.38 14.96
N ASN A 11 12.76 7.34 14.80
CA ASN A 11 12.00 6.11 14.57
C ASN A 11 12.43 5.42 13.26
N MET A 12 12.60 6.18 12.18
CA MET A 12 13.10 5.65 10.90
C MET A 12 14.55 5.18 11.00
N THR A 13 15.38 5.82 11.82
CA THR A 13 16.76 5.40 12.07
C THR A 13 16.80 4.10 12.89
N VAL A 14 15.93 3.95 13.88
CA VAL A 14 15.80 2.71 14.67
C VAL A 14 15.31 1.59 13.77
N LEU A 15 14.26 1.81 12.98
CA LEU A 15 13.73 0.83 12.02
C LEU A 15 14.80 0.42 11.00
N ALA A 16 15.54 1.38 10.43
CA ALA A 16 16.63 1.10 9.48
C ALA A 16 17.79 0.32 10.12
N LYS A 17 18.11 0.56 11.40
CA LYS A 17 19.14 -0.18 12.13
C LYS A 17 18.68 -1.61 12.43
N THR A 18 17.46 -1.79 12.90
CA THR A 18 16.86 -3.11 13.17
C THR A 18 16.76 -3.94 11.89
N LEU A 19 16.34 -3.33 10.78
CA LEU A 19 16.27 -4.01 9.48
C LEU A 19 17.65 -4.42 8.95
N LYS A 20 18.69 -3.59 9.17
CA LYS A 20 20.08 -3.93 8.81
C LYS A 20 20.72 -4.99 9.71
N SER A 21 20.36 -5.05 11.00
CA SER A 21 20.88 -6.09 11.89
C SER A 21 20.26 -7.46 11.59
N VAL A 22 19.01 -7.48 11.13
CA VAL A 22 18.30 -8.71 10.76
C VAL A 22 18.62 -9.15 9.34
N ASN A 23 18.92 -8.21 8.43
CA ASN A 23 19.37 -8.51 7.07
C ASN A 23 20.55 -7.59 6.67
N PRO A 24 21.80 -8.08 6.80
CA PRO A 24 22.99 -7.26 6.56
C PRO A 24 23.14 -6.76 5.11
N ASP A 25 22.42 -7.35 4.15
CA ASP A 25 22.45 -6.95 2.74
C ASP A 25 21.48 -5.79 2.41
N LEU A 26 20.66 -5.33 3.36
CA LEU A 26 19.69 -4.24 3.16
C LEU A 26 20.39 -2.86 3.09
N ARG A 27 20.57 -2.32 1.87
CA ARG A 27 21.12 -0.96 1.64
C ARG A 27 20.05 0.13 1.77
N VAL A 28 19.90 0.68 2.98
CA VAL A 28 19.12 1.91 3.21
C VAL A 28 19.87 3.11 2.61
N ARG A 29 19.38 3.67 1.51
CA ARG A 29 19.88 4.94 0.93
C ARG A 29 19.23 6.13 1.63
N ARG A 30 20.02 7.03 2.22
CA ARG A 30 19.58 8.39 2.56
C ARG A 30 19.53 9.20 1.25
N SER A 31 18.38 9.78 0.91
CA SER A 31 18.32 10.78 -0.14
C SER A 31 19.09 12.02 0.32
N ARG A 32 20.15 12.39 -0.40
CA ARG A 32 20.70 13.74 -0.35
C ARG A 32 19.87 14.60 -1.29
N LEU A 33 19.46 15.77 -0.81
CA LEU A 33 19.01 16.86 -1.67
C LEU A 33 20.19 17.22 -2.57
N VAL A 34 20.03 17.01 -3.88
CA VAL A 34 20.96 17.53 -4.88
C VAL A 34 20.23 18.67 -5.57
N ASP A 35 20.81 19.85 -5.41
CA ASP A 35 20.50 21.05 -6.15
C ASP A 35 21.29 20.97 -7.46
N GLU A 36 20.62 20.99 -8.61
CA GLU A 36 21.31 21.22 -9.89
C GLU A 36 20.34 21.76 -10.95
N SER A 37 20.66 22.98 -11.38
CA SER A 37 20.10 23.69 -12.52
C SER A 37 20.81 23.27 -13.80
N VAL A 38 20.17 23.58 -14.94
CA VAL A 38 20.65 23.61 -16.34
C VAL A 38 20.06 22.52 -17.28
N ARG A 39 19.40 23.01 -18.34
CA ARG A 39 18.76 22.32 -19.50
C ARG A 39 19.75 22.23 -20.70
N PRO A 40 19.31 21.90 -21.94
CA PRO A 40 18.87 20.62 -22.51
C PRO A 40 19.72 20.21 -23.75
N ASP A 41 19.53 19.00 -24.31
CA ASP A 41 19.19 18.81 -25.75
C ASP A 41 19.27 17.37 -26.30
N SER A 42 18.24 17.09 -27.11
CA SER A 42 18.22 16.30 -28.36
C SER A 42 18.39 14.76 -28.40
N GLN A 43 17.28 14.13 -28.83
CA GLN A 43 17.15 13.04 -29.82
C GLN A 43 17.99 11.75 -29.70
N ARG A 44 17.29 10.61 -29.52
CA ARG A 44 17.12 9.58 -30.59
C ARG A 44 16.21 8.43 -30.16
N ASN A 45 15.27 8.11 -31.04
CA ASN A 45 14.44 6.91 -31.05
C ASN A 45 15.29 5.66 -31.23
N VAL A 46 15.27 4.75 -30.26
CA VAL A 46 15.56 3.32 -30.47
C VAL A 46 14.53 2.50 -29.72
N ARG A 47 13.61 1.87 -30.46
CA ARG A 47 12.74 0.82 -29.95
C ARG A 47 13.60 -0.40 -29.62
N SER A 48 14.00 -0.54 -28.36
CA SER A 48 14.53 -1.79 -27.82
C SER A 48 13.46 -2.45 -26.95
N ASN A 49 13.03 -3.64 -27.36
CA ASN A 49 12.26 -4.57 -26.51
C ASN A 49 13.09 -4.92 -25.27
N ARG A 50 13.02 -4.09 -24.23
CA ARG A 50 13.50 -4.44 -22.89
C ARG A 50 12.41 -5.25 -22.21
N ARG A 51 12.55 -6.57 -22.24
CA ARG A 51 12.09 -7.41 -21.12
C ARG A 51 12.62 -6.76 -19.85
N ARG A 52 11.72 -6.19 -19.05
CA ARG A 52 12.06 -5.76 -17.68
C ARG A 52 12.31 -7.03 -16.90
N GLU A 53 13.56 -7.47 -16.86
CA GLU A 53 14.03 -8.27 -15.74
C GLU A 53 13.82 -7.41 -14.50
N HIS A 54 12.73 -7.68 -13.79
CA HIS A 54 12.49 -7.16 -12.47
C HIS A 54 13.56 -7.78 -11.59
N ASN A 55 14.69 -7.08 -11.44
CA ASN A 55 15.53 -7.20 -10.26
C ASN A 55 14.67 -6.70 -9.09
N SER A 56 13.76 -7.55 -8.62
CA SER A 56 12.98 -7.33 -7.42
C SER A 56 13.96 -7.34 -6.26
N HIS A 57 14.49 -6.16 -5.96
CA HIS A 57 14.93 -5.86 -4.61
C HIS A 57 13.85 -6.36 -3.66
N THR A 58 14.32 -7.10 -2.67
CA THR A 58 13.55 -7.84 -1.68
C THR A 58 12.57 -6.93 -0.94
N ASP A 59 11.36 -6.79 -1.47
CA ASP A 59 10.28 -6.16 -0.74
C ASP A 59 9.91 -7.08 0.43
N SER A 60 9.89 -6.50 1.64
CA SER A 60 9.67 -7.24 2.89
C SER A 60 8.22 -7.74 3.03
N TYR A 61 7.33 -7.28 2.16
CA TYR A 61 5.92 -7.62 2.11
C TYR A 61 5.35 -7.37 0.72
N ASP A 62 4.27 -8.08 0.38
CA ASP A 62 3.54 -7.91 -0.87
C ASP A 62 2.03 -7.75 -0.62
N ARG A 63 1.39 -6.99 -1.50
CA ARG A 63 -0.06 -6.71 -1.51
C ARG A 63 -0.70 -7.33 -2.74
N ILE A 64 -1.83 -8.00 -2.54
CA ILE A 64 -2.51 -8.70 -3.62
C ILE A 64 -3.98 -8.26 -3.63
N ALA A 65 -4.40 -7.65 -4.72
CA ALA A 65 -5.81 -7.47 -5.06
C ALA A 65 -6.22 -8.56 -6.07
N GLU A 66 -7.51 -8.85 -6.16
CA GLU A 66 -8.06 -9.89 -7.04
C GLU A 66 -7.43 -11.28 -6.81
N THR A 67 -7.49 -11.76 -5.57
CA THR A 67 -6.88 -13.05 -5.19
C THR A 67 -7.55 -14.25 -5.87
N HIS A 68 -8.84 -14.13 -6.24
CA HIS A 68 -9.67 -15.20 -6.80
C HIS A 68 -9.78 -16.47 -5.96
N LEU A 69 -9.38 -16.40 -4.68
CA LEU A 69 -9.50 -17.47 -3.71
C LEU A 69 -10.95 -17.59 -3.21
N ARG A 70 -11.33 -18.78 -2.77
CA ARG A 70 -12.67 -19.14 -2.32
C ARG A 70 -12.68 -19.40 -0.83
N LYS A 71 -13.69 -18.86 -0.13
CA LYS A 71 -13.95 -19.20 1.29
C LYS A 71 -12.65 -19.12 2.10
N ASP A 72 -12.20 -20.26 2.64
CA ASP A 72 -11.03 -20.37 3.50
C ASP A 72 -9.74 -20.76 2.75
N GLU A 73 -9.74 -20.70 1.41
CA GLU A 73 -8.53 -20.91 0.61
C GLU A 73 -7.46 -19.87 0.98
N VAL A 74 -6.22 -20.32 1.08
CA VAL A 74 -5.06 -19.51 1.46
C VAL A 74 -3.98 -19.59 0.40
N LEU A 75 -3.21 -18.52 0.26
CA LEU A 75 -2.02 -18.51 -0.57
C LEU A 75 -0.84 -19.09 0.23
N ILE A 76 -0.20 -20.15 -0.28
CA ILE A 76 0.97 -20.76 0.36
C ILE A 76 2.20 -20.39 -0.44
N ILE A 77 3.06 -19.54 0.14
CA ILE A 77 4.35 -19.16 -0.44
C ILE A 77 5.43 -19.34 0.62
N ASN A 78 6.50 -20.08 0.27
CA ASN A 78 7.60 -20.33 1.18
C ASN A 78 8.26 -19.02 1.66
N GLY A 79 8.42 -18.88 2.97
CA GLY A 79 9.01 -17.69 3.59
C GLY A 79 8.03 -16.53 3.77
N PHE A 80 6.73 -16.74 3.53
CA PHE A 80 5.69 -15.75 3.73
C PHE A 80 4.49 -16.29 4.50
N LYS A 81 3.94 -15.44 5.35
CA LYS A 81 2.67 -15.61 6.03
C LYS A 81 1.57 -14.85 5.29
N TRP A 82 0.47 -15.55 5.02
CA TRP A 82 -0.71 -15.02 4.36
C TRP A 82 -1.73 -14.43 5.35
N PHE A 83 -2.24 -13.25 5.03
CA PHE A 83 -3.42 -12.64 5.64
C PHE A 83 -4.37 -12.28 4.51
N GLY A 84 -5.55 -12.90 4.44
CA GLY A 84 -6.45 -12.75 3.31
C GLY A 84 -7.88 -12.45 3.73
N HIS A 85 -8.59 -11.72 2.87
CA HIS A 85 -10.03 -11.53 2.93
C HIS A 85 -10.65 -11.96 1.60
N ASN A 86 -11.11 -13.21 1.55
CA ASN A 86 -11.78 -13.77 0.38
C ASN A 86 -13.26 -13.37 0.39
N ARG A 87 -13.86 -13.20 -0.79
CA ARG A 87 -15.30 -12.89 -0.88
C ARG A 87 -16.15 -14.12 -0.61
N ASN A 88 -17.24 -13.92 0.12
CA ASN A 88 -18.11 -15.01 0.58
C ASN A 88 -19.23 -15.34 -0.42
N GLY A 89 -19.74 -14.33 -1.14
CA GLY A 89 -20.88 -14.48 -2.03
C GLY A 89 -20.52 -14.94 -3.44
N ILE A 90 -19.91 -16.11 -3.66
CA ILE A 90 -19.54 -16.57 -5.01
C ILE A 90 -20.74 -17.24 -5.71
N HIS A 91 -20.96 -16.93 -6.99
CA HIS A 91 -22.02 -17.59 -7.77
C HIS A 91 -21.75 -19.11 -7.85
N LYS A 92 -22.78 -19.95 -7.66
CA LYS A 92 -22.66 -21.42 -7.61
C LYS A 92 -21.95 -22.05 -8.82
N ASN A 93 -22.04 -21.41 -9.99
CA ASN A 93 -21.41 -21.89 -11.24
C ASN A 93 -20.07 -21.21 -11.55
N ALA A 94 -19.58 -20.31 -10.70
CA ALA A 94 -18.26 -19.71 -10.92
C ALA A 94 -17.19 -20.81 -10.84
N LYS A 95 -16.13 -20.69 -11.65
CA LYS A 95 -15.00 -21.66 -11.66
C LYS A 95 -13.91 -21.32 -10.63
N CYS A 96 -13.75 -20.04 -10.32
CA CYS A 96 -12.84 -19.51 -9.29
C CYS A 96 -13.62 -18.64 -8.29
N GLY A 97 -12.94 -18.10 -7.27
CA GLY A 97 -13.45 -16.97 -6.52
C GLY A 97 -13.48 -15.70 -7.36
N SER A 98 -14.05 -14.62 -6.82
CA SER A 98 -14.16 -13.34 -7.52
C SER A 98 -13.70 -12.19 -6.63
N GLY A 99 -12.66 -11.46 -7.05
CA GLY A 99 -12.05 -10.41 -6.25
C GLY A 99 -11.26 -10.99 -5.07
N GLY A 100 -11.42 -10.38 -3.90
CA GLY A 100 -10.64 -10.70 -2.70
C GLY A 100 -9.37 -9.86 -2.60
N VAL A 101 -8.88 -9.70 -1.38
CA VAL A 101 -7.66 -8.94 -1.07
C VAL A 101 -6.78 -9.74 -0.12
N GLY A 102 -5.48 -9.48 -0.15
CA GLY A 102 -4.56 -10.14 0.74
C GLY A 102 -3.22 -9.45 0.89
N PHE A 103 -2.53 -9.86 1.95
CA PHE A 103 -1.26 -9.35 2.39
C PHE A 103 -0.32 -10.52 2.67
N LEU A 104 0.85 -10.49 2.04
CA LEU A 104 1.93 -11.44 2.26
C LEU A 104 3.02 -10.78 3.08
N ASN A 105 3.29 -11.36 4.24
CA ASN A 105 4.31 -10.87 5.15
C ASN A 105 5.50 -11.85 5.19
N LYS A 106 6.73 -11.37 5.02
CA LYS A 106 7.91 -12.22 5.20
C LYS A 106 7.98 -12.78 6.62
N ASP A 107 8.27 -14.06 6.77
CA ASP A 107 8.22 -14.75 8.06
C ASP A 107 9.09 -14.09 9.14
N TYR A 108 10.29 -13.61 8.81
CA TYR A 108 11.17 -12.92 9.75
C TYR A 108 10.55 -11.64 10.36
N LEU A 109 9.61 -10.99 9.67
CA LEU A 109 8.91 -9.83 10.23
C LEU A 109 8.03 -10.22 11.42
N THR A 110 7.62 -11.48 11.53
CA THR A 110 6.86 -11.97 12.70
C THR A 110 7.73 -12.08 13.97
N GLU A 111 9.05 -12.15 13.81
CA GLU A 111 10.02 -12.10 14.91
C GLU A 111 10.16 -10.67 15.47
N ILE A 112 9.91 -9.66 14.64
CA ILE A 112 10.07 -8.24 14.98
C ILE A 112 8.73 -7.61 15.40
N PHE A 113 7.64 -8.03 14.75
CA PHE A 113 6.30 -7.48 14.91
C PHE A 113 5.30 -8.53 15.36
N ASN A 114 4.37 -8.14 16.23
CA ASN A 114 3.08 -8.80 16.36
C ASN A 114 2.22 -8.37 15.19
N ILE A 115 1.84 -9.32 14.33
CA ILE A 115 1.09 -9.05 13.10
C ILE A 115 -0.28 -9.70 13.23
N GLY A 116 -1.32 -8.91 13.01
CA GLY A 116 -2.69 -9.39 13.12
C GLY A 116 -3.63 -8.62 12.20
N ILE A 117 -4.82 -9.17 12.08
CA ILE A 117 -5.91 -8.54 11.35
C ILE A 117 -6.55 -7.51 12.26
N LEU A 118 -6.66 -6.28 11.75
CA LEU A 118 -7.31 -5.17 12.45
C LEU A 118 -8.80 -5.12 12.11
N ASP A 119 -9.15 -5.24 10.83
CA ASP A 119 -10.53 -5.20 10.36
C ASP A 119 -10.71 -5.99 9.05
N LEU A 120 -11.87 -6.66 8.97
CA LEU A 120 -12.39 -7.44 7.83
C LEU A 120 -13.88 -7.19 7.63
N SER A 121 -14.44 -6.13 8.22
CA SER A 121 -15.88 -5.89 8.24
C SER A 121 -16.48 -5.67 6.84
N PHE A 122 -15.66 -5.24 5.88
CA PHE A 122 -16.10 -4.85 4.55
C PHE A 122 -15.43 -5.68 3.45
N GLU A 123 -16.23 -6.24 2.53
CA GLU A 123 -15.70 -7.03 1.40
C GLU A 123 -14.82 -6.15 0.49
N GLY A 124 -13.59 -6.60 0.24
CA GLY A 124 -12.63 -5.83 -0.57
C GLY A 124 -11.81 -4.84 0.25
N ILE A 125 -11.95 -4.80 1.58
CA ILE A 125 -11.04 -4.09 2.47
C ILE A 125 -10.43 -5.10 3.45
N LEU A 126 -9.11 -5.04 3.62
CA LEU A 126 -8.35 -5.80 4.61
C LEU A 126 -7.44 -4.84 5.34
N TRP A 127 -7.63 -4.73 6.66
CA TRP A 127 -6.71 -4.03 7.53
C TRP A 127 -5.84 -5.02 8.30
N VAL A 128 -4.53 -4.82 8.24
CA VAL A 128 -3.52 -5.58 8.99
C VAL A 128 -2.72 -4.59 9.82
N TYR A 129 -2.51 -4.90 11.09
CA TYR A 129 -1.60 -4.14 11.93
C TYR A 129 -0.28 -4.90 12.12
N LEU A 130 0.82 -4.15 12.19
CA LEU A 130 2.12 -4.62 12.62
C LEU A 130 2.50 -3.79 13.86
N TYR A 131 2.53 -4.43 15.01
CA TYR A 131 2.90 -3.80 16.29
C TYR A 131 4.30 -4.26 16.69
N HIS A 132 5.25 -3.32 16.79
CA HIS A 132 6.64 -3.66 17.10
C HIS A 132 6.75 -4.26 18.50
N ARG A 133 7.47 -5.37 18.67
CA ARG A 133 7.49 -6.10 19.95
C ARG A 133 8.18 -5.36 21.09
N LEU A 134 9.14 -4.47 20.78
CA LEU A 134 10.00 -3.81 21.76
C LEU A 134 9.73 -2.30 21.90
N SER A 135 8.87 -1.73 21.06
CA SER A 135 8.56 -0.30 21.08
C SER A 135 7.07 -0.09 20.85
N ASN A 136 6.56 1.08 21.20
CA ASN A 136 5.16 1.45 20.96
C ASN A 136 4.92 1.85 19.49
N PHE A 137 5.69 1.29 18.56
CA PHE A 137 5.56 1.62 17.14
C PHE A 137 4.53 0.68 16.50
N ARG A 138 3.52 1.27 15.86
CA ARG A 138 2.47 0.56 15.13
C ARG A 138 2.42 1.02 13.68
N PHE A 139 2.22 0.07 12.79
CA PHE A 139 2.04 0.29 11.37
C PHE A 139 0.74 -0.38 10.93
N ASN A 140 -0.20 0.40 10.41
CA ASN A 140 -1.51 -0.08 9.95
C ASN A 140 -1.51 -0.11 8.42
N ILE A 141 -1.63 -1.30 7.85
CA ILE A 141 -1.66 -1.53 6.41
C ILE A 141 -3.10 -1.82 5.99
N CYS A 142 -3.59 -1.08 5.01
CA CYS A 142 -4.83 -1.40 4.33
C CYS A 142 -4.51 -1.93 2.92
N VAL A 143 -5.05 -3.10 2.60
CA VAL A 143 -5.13 -3.62 1.24
C VAL A 143 -6.58 -3.56 0.79
N CYS A 144 -6.85 -2.82 -0.27
CA CYS A 144 -8.21 -2.60 -0.74
C CYS A 144 -8.39 -2.94 -2.23
N TYR A 145 -9.61 -3.29 -2.59
CA TYR A 145 -10.04 -3.52 -3.96
C TYR A 145 -11.48 -3.02 -4.12
N LEU A 146 -11.62 -1.84 -4.73
CA LEU A 146 -12.91 -1.28 -5.11
C LEU A 146 -13.23 -1.81 -6.52
N PRO A 147 -14.33 -2.56 -6.71
CA PRO A 147 -14.72 -3.04 -8.04
C PRO A 147 -14.95 -1.90 -9.04
N PRO A 148 -14.68 -2.12 -10.33
CA PRO A 148 -14.96 -1.12 -11.35
C PRO A 148 -16.47 -0.85 -11.47
N ASP A 149 -16.78 0.34 -11.99
CA ASP A 149 -18.15 0.75 -12.30
C ASP A 149 -18.83 -0.26 -13.23
N HIS A 150 -20.12 -0.49 -12.98
CA HIS A 150 -20.95 -1.44 -13.73
C HIS A 150 -20.51 -2.90 -13.62
N SER A 151 -19.60 -3.23 -12.71
CA SER A 151 -19.36 -4.63 -12.38
C SER A 151 -20.58 -5.25 -11.70
N THR A 152 -20.76 -6.56 -11.84
CA THR A 152 -21.80 -7.32 -11.13
C THR A 152 -21.62 -7.32 -9.60
N ARG A 153 -20.54 -6.69 -9.12
CA ARG A 153 -20.13 -6.55 -7.73
C ARG A 153 -19.91 -5.10 -7.34
N GLN A 154 -20.52 -4.18 -8.07
CA GLN A 154 -20.45 -2.76 -7.73
C GLN A 154 -20.93 -2.56 -6.30
N VAL A 155 -20.12 -1.85 -5.52
CA VAL A 155 -20.45 -1.38 -4.18
C VAL A 155 -20.72 0.10 -4.23
N ASP A 156 -21.48 0.59 -3.26
CA ASP A 156 -21.61 2.01 -3.00
C ASP A 156 -20.22 2.59 -2.67
N LYS A 157 -19.78 3.58 -3.45
CA LYS A 157 -18.41 4.10 -3.38
C LYS A 157 -18.22 4.96 -2.15
N GLU A 158 -19.24 5.73 -1.80
CA GLU A 158 -19.30 6.58 -0.63
C GLU A 158 -19.19 5.70 0.63
N LEU A 159 -20.01 4.65 0.71
CA LEU A 159 -19.93 3.68 1.81
C LEU A 159 -18.56 3.00 1.89
N PHE A 160 -17.95 2.63 0.76
CA PHE A 160 -16.62 2.03 0.72
C PHE A 160 -15.56 3.00 1.29
N LEU A 161 -15.58 4.25 0.87
CA LEU A 161 -14.64 5.28 1.32
C LEU A 161 -14.85 5.65 2.79
N ASP A 162 -16.09 5.77 3.23
CA ASP A 162 -16.42 6.01 4.64
C ASP A 162 -15.92 4.86 5.53
N THR A 163 -16.12 3.61 5.08
CA THR A 163 -15.63 2.42 5.78
C THR A 163 -14.11 2.37 5.82
N LEU A 164 -13.45 2.76 4.72
CA LEU A 164 -11.99 2.86 4.66
C LEU A 164 -11.44 3.93 5.62
N LEU A 165 -12.13 5.06 5.76
CA LEU A 165 -11.69 6.17 6.60
C LEU A 165 -11.90 5.92 8.10
N SER A 166 -12.86 5.10 8.50
CA SER A 166 -13.16 4.85 9.92
C SER A 166 -11.93 4.40 10.74
N PRO A 167 -11.15 3.36 10.34
CA PRO A 167 -9.93 2.98 11.05
C PRO A 167 -8.84 4.05 11.01
N VAL A 168 -8.80 4.90 9.99
CA VAL A 168 -7.84 6.00 9.92
C VAL A 168 -8.11 6.99 11.05
N TYR A 169 -9.37 7.40 11.25
CA TYR A 169 -9.73 8.30 12.35
C TYR A 169 -9.59 7.66 13.72
N GLU A 170 -9.94 6.39 13.86
CA GLU A 170 -9.84 5.65 15.12
C GLU A 170 -8.38 5.51 15.58
N PHE A 171 -7.46 5.17 14.66
CA PHE A 171 -6.06 4.88 14.98
C PHE A 171 -5.08 5.98 14.58
N GLN A 172 -5.55 7.20 14.24
CA GLN A 172 -4.70 8.31 13.73
C GLN A 172 -3.54 8.67 14.67
N ASN A 173 -3.71 8.45 15.97
CA ASN A 173 -2.71 8.76 17.00
C ASN A 173 -1.85 7.55 17.39
N ASP A 174 -2.18 6.36 16.90
CA ASP A 174 -1.56 5.11 17.35
C ASP A 174 -0.39 4.66 16.48
N GLY A 175 -0.32 5.12 15.23
CA GLY A 175 0.70 4.64 14.31
C GLY A 175 0.65 5.26 12.92
N LEU A 176 1.51 4.76 12.05
CA LEU A 176 1.55 5.16 10.64
C LEU A 176 0.58 4.31 9.81
N PHE A 177 0.04 4.91 8.76
CA PHE A 177 -0.87 4.25 7.83
C PHE A 177 -0.23 4.04 6.47
N TYR A 178 -0.52 2.88 5.88
CA TYR A 178 -0.18 2.57 4.51
C TYR A 178 -1.39 1.96 3.81
N ILE A 179 -2.07 2.78 3.01
CA ILE A 179 -3.23 2.35 2.25
C ILE A 179 -2.78 2.05 0.83
N CYS A 180 -3.12 0.87 0.33
CA CYS A 180 -2.75 0.44 -0.99
C CYS A 180 -3.76 -0.55 -1.55
N GLY A 181 -3.71 -0.76 -2.87
CA GLY A 181 -4.66 -1.62 -3.54
C GLY A 181 -5.07 -1.06 -4.88
N ASP A 182 -6.16 -1.60 -5.40
CA ASP A 182 -6.77 -1.13 -6.64
C ASP A 182 -8.14 -0.51 -6.34
N PHE A 183 -8.19 0.81 -6.42
CA PHE A 183 -9.41 1.56 -6.19
C PHE A 183 -10.32 1.60 -7.44
N ASN A 184 -9.87 1.10 -8.60
CA ASN A 184 -10.54 1.28 -9.89
C ASN A 184 -11.07 2.71 -10.11
N SER A 185 -10.44 3.69 -9.47
CA SER A 185 -10.83 5.08 -9.52
C SER A 185 -9.97 5.77 -10.55
N ARG A 186 -10.60 6.62 -11.35
CA ARG A 186 -9.87 7.57 -12.17
C ARG A 186 -9.57 8.76 -11.28
N CYS A 187 -8.32 9.21 -11.27
CA CYS A 187 -8.05 10.57 -10.79
C CYS A 187 -8.78 11.51 -11.76
N GLY A 188 -9.87 12.10 -11.30
CA GLY A 188 -10.54 13.16 -12.05
C GLY A 188 -9.63 14.38 -12.20
N ASP A 189 -10.05 15.32 -13.04
CA ASP A 189 -9.42 16.64 -13.12
C ASP A 189 -9.92 17.59 -12.01
N GLU A 190 -10.73 17.09 -11.07
CA GLU A 190 -11.24 17.85 -9.93
C GLU A 190 -10.16 18.00 -8.86
N TYR A 191 -10.17 19.16 -8.20
CA TYR A 191 -9.30 19.41 -7.06
C TYR A 191 -9.73 18.52 -5.89
N ASP A 192 -8.77 17.88 -5.23
CA ASP A 192 -8.98 17.17 -3.96
C ASP A 192 -9.08 18.13 -2.76
N TYR A 193 -9.29 19.42 -3.05
CA TYR A 193 -9.43 20.52 -2.11
C TYR A 193 -10.24 21.64 -2.76
N ILE A 194 -10.74 22.57 -1.96
CA ILE A 194 -11.49 23.73 -2.43
C ILE A 194 -10.49 24.89 -2.65
N PRO A 195 -10.22 25.32 -3.90
CA PRO A 195 -9.28 26.39 -4.17
C PRO A 195 -9.69 27.70 -3.48
N GLY A 196 -8.75 28.30 -2.74
CA GLY A 196 -8.99 29.56 -2.02
C GLY A 196 -9.67 29.40 -0.66
N VAL A 197 -10.13 28.20 -0.29
CA VAL A 197 -10.61 27.87 1.06
C VAL A 197 -9.55 27.04 1.79
N ASP A 198 -9.07 25.98 1.14
CA ASP A 198 -8.10 25.08 1.76
C ASP A 198 -6.66 25.56 1.55
N CYS A 199 -5.95 25.79 2.66
CA CYS A 199 -4.54 26.14 2.66
C CYS A 199 -3.66 24.88 2.63
N ILE A 200 -3.64 24.17 1.50
CA ILE A 200 -2.83 22.96 1.34
C ILE A 200 -1.46 23.34 0.76
N ASN A 201 -0.39 22.86 1.41
CA ASN A 201 0.96 23.01 0.89
C ASN A 201 1.07 22.35 -0.49
N MET A 202 1.78 23.01 -1.42
CA MET A 202 2.00 22.49 -2.77
C MET A 202 2.67 21.12 -2.69
N ARG A 203 1.97 20.08 -3.17
CA ARG A 203 2.46 18.71 -3.15
C ARG A 203 3.39 18.47 -4.35
N SER A 204 4.44 17.68 -4.14
CA SER A 204 5.25 17.19 -5.27
C SER A 204 4.43 16.16 -6.03
N VAL A 205 3.90 16.56 -7.19
CA VAL A 205 3.20 15.64 -8.09
C VAL A 205 4.23 14.70 -8.71
N LEU A 206 4.12 13.40 -8.42
CA LEU A 206 5.08 12.39 -8.88
C LEU A 206 4.82 11.93 -10.33
N GLY A 207 3.71 12.33 -10.96
CA GLY A 207 3.41 12.01 -12.34
C GLY A 207 2.28 12.85 -12.94
N PHE A 208 2.45 13.26 -14.20
CA PHE A 208 1.48 14.05 -14.98
C PHE A 208 0.84 13.24 -16.11
N THR A 209 0.91 11.90 -16.04
CA THR A 209 0.41 11.04 -17.11
C THR A 209 -1.11 11.19 -17.21
N ARG A 210 -1.56 11.92 -18.23
CA ARG A 210 -2.96 11.94 -18.65
C ARG A 210 -3.22 10.71 -19.51
N ASN A 211 -4.20 9.90 -19.11
CA ASN A 211 -4.67 8.80 -19.95
C ASN A 211 -5.43 9.41 -21.15
N SER A 212 -4.85 9.33 -22.35
CA SER A 212 -5.54 9.69 -23.59
C SER A 212 -6.45 8.55 -24.04
N TYR A 213 -7.72 8.86 -24.31
CA TYR A 213 -8.70 7.96 -24.93
C TYR A 213 -9.04 8.46 -26.33
#